data_AF-A0AA40AL27-F1
#
_entry.id   AF-A0AA40AL27-F1
#
_cell.length_a   1.000
_cell.length_b   1.000
_cell.length_c   1.000
_cell.angle_alpha   90.00
_cell.angle_beta   90.00
_cell.angle_gamma   90.00
#
_symmetry.space_group_name_H-M   'P 1'
#
loop_
_entity.id
_entity.type
_entity.pdbx_description
1 polymer ?
#
loop_
_entity_poly.entity_id
_entity_poly.type
_entity_poly.pdbx_seq_one_letter_code
_entity_poly.pdbx_strand_id
1 'polypeptide(L)'
;MDPSKDDSPKRSPPSAAILPPSPSLSRARDNYEKARNISHELQKAFDDLSRKVEPDLDPDEVRHEPDARSGLELASLEVELALKKKDEFQLERQVIIEERDANLIQPHIKLKKARFDDPGVVRLLDPRGSSISACLLALYKKCDGLEKTKKRPSSFRSDALRYYDADIGGKKVGGTGKEAL
;
A
#
# COMPACT_ATOMS: atom_id res chain seq x y z
N MET A 1 33.66 56.69 -6.34
CA MET A 1 32.33 56.80 -6.97
C MET A 1 31.67 55.45 -6.80
N ASP A 2 31.07 55.23 -5.64
CA ASP A 2 30.39 53.97 -5.30
C ASP A 2 28.90 54.10 -5.63
N PRO A 3 28.31 53.18 -6.41
CA PRO A 3 26.89 53.21 -6.71
C PRO A 3 26.09 52.74 -5.49
N SER A 4 25.33 53.67 -4.91
CA SER A 4 24.32 53.41 -3.88
C SER A 4 23.39 52.27 -4.31
N LYS A 5 23.37 51.20 -3.52
CA LYS A 5 22.35 50.16 -3.57
C LYS A 5 21.07 50.72 -2.96
N ASP A 6 20.11 51.07 -3.80
CA ASP A 6 18.74 51.35 -3.40
C ASP A 6 18.06 50.05 -2.92
N ASP A 7 18.06 49.84 -1.60
CA ASP A 7 17.22 48.85 -0.93
C ASP A 7 15.75 49.32 -0.95
N SER A 8 15.07 49.03 -2.06
CA SER A 8 13.62 49.19 -2.14
C SER A 8 12.92 48.21 -1.21
N PRO A 9 12.04 48.66 -0.29
CA PRO A 9 11.31 47.78 0.61
C PRO A 9 10.37 46.90 -0.20
N LYS A 10 10.63 45.59 -0.19
CA LYS A 10 9.75 44.58 -0.77
C LYS A 10 8.39 44.68 -0.09
N ARG A 11 7.42 45.33 -0.76
CA ARG A 11 6.02 45.32 -0.34
C ARG A 11 5.57 43.87 -0.27
N SER A 12 5.21 43.42 0.93
CA SER A 12 4.63 42.10 1.15
C SER A 12 3.43 41.93 0.21
N PRO A 13 3.27 40.76 -0.43
CA PRO A 13 2.10 40.51 -1.25
C PRO A 13 0.84 40.72 -0.40
N PRO A 14 -0.24 41.27 -0.99
CA PRO A 14 -1.49 41.45 -0.27
C PRO A 14 -1.90 40.09 0.29
N SER A 15 -2.14 40.04 1.61
CA SER A 15 -2.62 38.85 2.31
C SER A 15 -3.82 38.33 1.53
N ALA A 16 -3.69 37.15 0.91
CA ALA A 16 -4.72 36.60 0.05
C ALA A 16 -6.04 36.60 0.83
N ALA A 17 -7.01 37.38 0.36
CA ALA A 17 -8.33 37.41 0.96
C ALA A 17 -8.86 35.98 0.93
N ILE A 18 -9.10 35.40 2.12
CA ILE A 18 -9.62 34.04 2.28
C ILE A 18 -11.05 34.08 1.74
N LEU A 19 -11.21 33.68 0.47
CA LEU A 19 -12.54 33.53 -0.12
C LEU A 19 -13.28 32.42 0.65
N PRO A 20 -14.55 32.64 1.01
CA PRO A 20 -15.33 31.60 1.67
C PRO A 20 -15.43 30.37 0.76
N PRO A 21 -15.43 29.16 1.34
CA PRO A 21 -15.59 27.93 0.58
C PRO A 21 -16.91 27.95 -0.19
N SER A 22 -16.95 27.25 -1.33
CA SER A 22 -18.18 27.15 -2.12
C SER A 22 -19.31 26.56 -1.26
N PRO A 23 -20.57 26.96 -1.51
CA PRO A 23 -21.71 26.37 -0.80
C PRO A 23 -21.81 24.85 -1.00
N SER A 24 -21.36 24.34 -2.16
CA SER A 24 -21.30 22.90 -2.43
C SER A 24 -20.33 22.21 -1.48
N LEU A 25 -19.11 22.75 -1.34
CA LEU A 25 -18.05 22.17 -0.53
C LEU A 25 -18.43 22.16 0.95
N SER A 26 -19.05 23.25 1.42
CA SER A 26 -19.58 23.33 2.79
C SER A 26 -20.60 22.21 3.04
N ARG A 27 -21.56 22.02 2.13
CA ARG A 27 -22.56 20.95 2.24
C ARG A 27 -21.93 19.55 2.18
N ALA A 28 -20.94 19.34 1.33
CA ALA A 28 -20.23 18.07 1.21
C ALA A 28 -19.50 17.72 2.52
N ARG A 29 -18.79 18.70 3.11
CA ARG A 29 -18.13 18.55 4.41
C ARG A 29 -19.11 18.26 5.55
N ASP A 30 -20.22 18.99 5.63
CA ASP A 30 -21.27 18.75 6.63
C ASP A 30 -21.85 17.33 6.52
N ASN A 31 -22.08 16.85 5.30
CA ASN A 31 -22.57 15.49 5.07
C ASN A 31 -21.54 14.43 5.47
N TYR A 32 -20.27 14.65 5.13
CA TYR A 32 -19.18 13.76 5.53
C TYR A 32 -19.05 13.68 7.05
N GLU A 33 -19.09 14.81 7.76
CA GLU A 33 -19.02 14.85 9.22
C GLU A 33 -20.20 14.12 9.88
N LYS A 34 -21.43 14.31 9.36
CA LYS A 34 -22.60 13.55 9.81
C LYS A 34 -22.42 12.04 9.60
N ALA A 35 -21.96 11.62 8.43
CA ALA A 35 -21.73 10.20 8.14
C ALA A 35 -20.68 9.59 9.08
N ARG A 36 -19.60 10.33 9.35
CA ARG A 36 -18.53 9.93 10.27
C ARG A 36 -19.05 9.77 11.71
N ASN A 37 -19.87 10.71 12.18
CA ASN A 37 -20.47 10.62 13.52
C ASN A 37 -21.38 9.39 13.64
N ILE A 38 -22.22 9.13 12.64
CA ILE A 38 -23.08 7.93 12.59
C ILE A 38 -22.24 6.65 12.60
N SER A 39 -21.16 6.60 11.82
CA SER A 39 -20.26 5.43 11.81
C SER A 39 -19.62 5.20 13.17
N HIS A 40 -19.20 6.26 13.86
CA HIS A 40 -18.61 6.17 15.19
C HIS A 40 -19.60 5.70 16.25
N GLU A 41 -20.85 6.17 16.21
CA GLU A 41 -21.93 5.69 17.09
C GLU A 41 -22.22 4.21 16.86
N LEU A 42 -22.31 3.76 15.61
CA LEU A 42 -22.51 2.35 15.28
C LEU A 42 -21.31 1.48 15.71
N GLN A 43 -20.08 1.96 15.53
CA GLN A 43 -18.88 1.24 15.98
C GLN A 43 -18.90 1.08 17.49
N LYS A 44 -19.27 2.12 18.23
CA LYS A 44 -19.41 2.03 19.69
C LYS A 44 -20.49 1.00 20.08
N ALA A 45 -21.64 1.02 19.43
CA ALA A 45 -22.71 0.06 19.68
C ALA A 45 -22.28 -1.39 19.37
N PHE A 46 -21.52 -1.59 18.28
CA PHE A 46 -20.92 -2.86 17.92
C PHE A 46 -19.92 -3.32 18.99
N ASP A 47 -19.00 -2.47 19.42
CA ASP A 47 -18.00 -2.81 20.44
C ASP A 47 -18.66 -3.14 21.79
N ASP A 48 -19.69 -2.36 22.17
CA ASP A 48 -20.47 -2.59 23.39
C ASP A 48 -21.24 -3.92 23.36
N LEU A 49 -21.76 -4.32 22.19
CA LEU A 49 -22.45 -5.61 22.02
C LEU A 49 -21.45 -6.76 21.92
N SER A 50 -20.35 -6.57 21.20
CA SER A 50 -19.27 -7.54 21.05
C SER A 50 -18.71 -7.94 22.42
N ARG A 51 -18.44 -6.98 23.31
CA ARG A 51 -18.01 -7.27 24.69
C ARG A 51 -19.00 -8.08 25.52
N LYS A 52 -20.29 -8.01 25.20
CA LYS A 52 -21.33 -8.81 25.88
C LYS A 52 -21.42 -10.22 25.33
N VAL A 53 -21.23 -10.38 24.02
CA VAL A 53 -21.28 -11.67 23.33
C VAL A 53 -19.99 -12.47 23.55
N GLU A 54 -18.86 -11.78 23.50
CA GLU A 54 -17.52 -12.34 23.66
C GLU A 54 -16.77 -11.54 24.74
N PRO A 55 -17.04 -11.81 26.03
CA PRO A 55 -16.28 -11.19 27.10
C PRO A 55 -14.82 -11.66 27.06
N ASP A 56 -13.90 -10.75 27.39
CA ASP A 56 -12.51 -11.09 27.64
C ASP A 56 -12.43 -11.92 28.93
N LEU A 57 -12.36 -13.25 28.78
CA LEU A 57 -12.26 -14.21 29.87
C LEU A 57 -10.80 -14.64 30.07
N ASP A 58 -10.44 -14.96 31.31
CA ASP A 58 -9.14 -15.52 31.62
C ASP A 58 -8.99 -16.93 30.99
N PRO A 59 -7.75 -17.41 30.73
CA PRO A 59 -7.52 -18.67 30.02
C PRO A 59 -8.18 -19.90 30.66
N ASP A 60 -8.40 -19.86 31.98
CA ASP A 60 -8.93 -20.96 32.78
C ASP A 60 -10.47 -20.89 32.95
N GLU A 61 -11.12 -19.83 32.48
CA GLU A 61 -12.58 -19.67 32.56
C GLU A 61 -13.29 -20.39 31.41
N VAL A 62 -14.35 -21.12 31.74
CA VAL A 62 -15.14 -21.88 30.75
C VAL A 62 -15.98 -20.93 29.91
N ARG A 63 -15.75 -20.90 28.60
CA ARG A 63 -16.58 -20.14 27.65
C ARG A 63 -17.97 -20.77 27.57
N HIS A 64 -19.00 -20.00 27.91
CA HIS A 64 -20.38 -20.35 27.60
C HIS A 64 -20.64 -20.11 26.11
N GLU A 65 -21.44 -20.97 25.48
CA GLU A 65 -21.87 -20.76 24.11
C GLU A 65 -22.71 -19.47 24.03
N PRO A 66 -22.35 -18.54 23.14
CA PRO A 66 -23.11 -17.30 22.99
C PRO A 66 -24.52 -17.58 22.46
N ASP A 67 -25.49 -16.78 22.91
CA ASP A 67 -26.86 -16.87 22.42
C ASP A 67 -26.90 -16.59 20.91
N ALA A 68 -27.54 -17.49 20.16
CA ALA A 68 -27.65 -17.40 18.71
C ALA A 68 -28.31 -16.09 18.25
N ARG A 69 -29.24 -15.56 19.05
CA ARG A 69 -29.91 -14.29 18.75
C ARG A 69 -28.94 -13.11 18.85
N SER A 70 -28.14 -13.04 19.91
CA SER A 70 -27.15 -11.98 20.08
C SER A 70 -26.07 -12.01 19.00
N GLY A 71 -25.66 -13.22 18.57
CA GLY A 71 -24.76 -13.37 17.42
C GLY A 71 -25.34 -12.81 16.12
N LEU A 72 -26.64 -13.04 15.87
CA LEU A 72 -27.32 -12.49 14.68
C LEU A 72 -27.42 -10.96 14.74
N GLU A 73 -27.73 -10.39 15.90
CA GLU A 73 -27.75 -8.94 16.10
C GLU A 73 -26.37 -8.31 15.87
N LEU A 74 -25.30 -8.95 16.35
CA LEU A 74 -23.92 -8.50 16.13
C LEU A 74 -23.56 -8.54 14.64
N ALA A 75 -23.89 -9.62 13.94
CA ALA A 75 -23.66 -9.72 12.49
C ALA A 75 -24.45 -8.68 11.69
N SER A 76 -25.69 -8.40 12.10
CA SER A 76 -26.51 -7.34 11.48
C SER A 76 -25.87 -5.97 11.63
N LEU A 77 -25.35 -5.65 12.82
CA LEU A 77 -24.64 -4.39 13.08
C LEU A 77 -23.35 -4.30 12.26
N GLU A 78 -22.61 -5.39 12.11
CA GLU A 78 -21.39 -5.42 11.30
C GLU A 78 -21.67 -5.07 9.84
N VAL A 79 -22.72 -5.64 9.26
CA VAL A 79 -23.15 -5.33 7.88
C VAL A 79 -23.56 -3.87 7.74
N GLU A 80 -24.35 -3.34 8.69
CA GLU A 80 -24.77 -1.94 8.68
C GLU A 80 -23.56 -0.99 8.76
N LEU A 81 -22.62 -1.30 9.65
CA LEU A 81 -21.39 -0.55 9.82
C LEU A 81 -20.53 -0.55 8.55
N ALA A 82 -20.42 -1.69 7.88
CA ALA A 82 -19.73 -1.79 6.60
C ALA A 82 -20.38 -0.92 5.51
N LEU A 83 -21.73 -0.89 5.46
CA LEU A 83 -22.47 -0.02 4.55
C LEU A 83 -22.23 1.46 4.85
N LYS A 84 -22.27 1.87 6.13
CA LYS A 84 -22.01 3.26 6.51
C LYS A 84 -20.57 3.71 6.24
N LYS A 85 -19.58 2.84 6.49
CA LYS A 85 -18.17 3.13 6.14
C LYS A 85 -18.00 3.31 4.63
N LYS A 86 -18.70 2.51 3.81
CA LYS A 86 -18.71 2.68 2.35
C LYS A 86 -19.27 4.06 1.95
N ASP A 87 -20.38 4.48 2.55
CA ASP A 87 -20.98 5.79 2.27
C ASP A 87 -20.05 6.94 2.71
N GLU A 88 -19.40 6.81 3.88
CA GLU A 88 -18.38 7.75 4.35
C GLU A 88 -17.24 7.92 3.34
N PHE A 89 -16.67 6.81 2.82
CA PHE A 89 -15.62 6.86 1.80
C PHE A 89 -16.07 7.54 0.50
N GLN A 90 -17.34 7.37 0.11
CA GLN A 90 -17.87 8.04 -1.08
C GLN A 90 -17.98 9.55 -0.86
N LEU A 91 -18.44 9.98 0.32
CA LEU A 91 -18.52 11.40 0.68
C LEU A 91 -17.14 12.02 0.81
N GLU A 92 -16.16 11.32 1.40
CA GLU A 92 -14.77 11.76 1.47
C GLU A 92 -14.20 12.02 0.06
N ARG A 93 -14.43 11.09 -0.87
CA ARG A 93 -14.01 11.26 -2.27
C ARG A 93 -14.67 12.49 -2.90
N GLN A 94 -15.95 12.71 -2.65
CA GLN A 94 -16.66 13.88 -3.16
C GLN A 94 -16.08 15.19 -2.61
N VAL A 95 -15.79 15.25 -1.31
CA VAL A 95 -15.12 16.40 -0.69
C VAL A 95 -13.77 16.66 -1.36
N ILE A 96 -12.94 15.62 -1.56
CA ILE A 96 -11.64 15.76 -2.22
C ILE A 96 -11.78 16.28 -3.66
N ILE A 97 -12.78 15.82 -4.42
CA ILE A 97 -13.06 16.32 -5.77
C ILE A 97 -13.39 17.81 -5.72
N GLU A 98 -14.30 18.22 -4.83
CA GLU A 98 -14.71 19.62 -4.73
C GLU A 98 -13.59 20.54 -4.21
N GLU A 99 -12.76 20.06 -3.28
CA GLU A 99 -11.58 20.78 -2.81
C GLU A 99 -10.52 20.94 -3.91
N ARG A 100 -10.38 19.92 -4.76
CA ARG A 100 -9.51 19.99 -5.93
C ARG A 100 -10.04 20.99 -6.96
N ASP A 101 -11.33 20.96 -7.26
CA ASP A 101 -11.97 21.89 -8.21
C ASP A 101 -11.90 23.34 -7.71
N ALA A 102 -11.92 23.55 -6.39
CA ALA A 102 -11.69 24.83 -5.74
C ALA A 102 -10.20 25.24 -5.67
N ASN A 103 -9.28 24.42 -6.19
CA ASN A 103 -7.82 24.61 -6.09
C ASN A 103 -7.29 24.73 -4.65
N LEU A 104 -8.00 24.16 -3.67
CA LEU A 104 -7.59 24.15 -2.25
C LEU A 104 -6.56 23.06 -1.98
N ILE A 105 -6.72 21.91 -2.62
CA ILE A 105 -5.70 20.86 -2.59
C ILE A 105 -4.84 21.02 -3.85
N GLN A 106 -3.56 21.33 -3.65
CA GLN A 106 -2.60 21.13 -4.74
C GLN A 106 -2.54 19.63 -5.02
N PRO A 107 -2.79 19.17 -6.26
CA PRO A 107 -2.50 17.80 -6.59
C PRO A 107 -1.03 17.59 -6.25
N HIS A 108 -0.73 16.66 -5.33
CA HIS A 108 0.64 16.27 -5.05
C HIS A 108 1.20 15.61 -6.31
N ILE A 109 1.60 16.40 -7.30
CA ILE A 109 2.27 15.94 -8.50
C ILE A 109 3.70 15.62 -8.08
N LYS A 110 3.89 14.43 -7.53
CA LYS A 110 5.12 13.66 -7.71
C LYS A 110 4.79 12.29 -8.24
N LEU A 111 3.96 12.23 -9.28
CA LEU A 111 4.06 11.15 -10.23
C LEU A 111 5.40 11.33 -10.96
N LYS A 112 6.44 10.65 -10.46
CA LYS A 112 7.49 10.16 -11.35
C LYS A 112 6.74 9.51 -12.50
N LYS A 113 6.89 10.04 -13.73
CA LYS A 113 6.37 9.41 -14.95
C LYS A 113 6.89 7.96 -14.95
N ALA A 114 6.11 7.03 -14.41
CA ALA A 114 6.25 5.63 -14.76
C ALA A 114 6.03 5.61 -16.26
N ARG A 115 7.05 5.17 -17.00
CA ARG A 115 7.00 5.08 -18.45
C ARG A 115 5.81 4.22 -18.82
N PHE A 116 4.72 4.86 -19.21
CA PHE A 116 3.46 4.20 -19.58
C PHE A 116 3.49 3.74 -21.04
N ASP A 117 4.57 4.03 -21.77
CA ASP A 117 4.82 3.52 -23.12
C ASP A 117 5.42 2.10 -23.13
N ASP A 118 5.32 1.36 -22.01
CA ASP A 118 5.56 -0.09 -22.01
C ASP A 118 4.19 -0.79 -22.08
N PRO A 119 3.73 -1.26 -23.25
CA PRO A 119 2.39 -1.85 -23.46
C PRO A 119 2.17 -3.17 -22.71
N GLY A 120 3.00 -3.51 -21.73
CA GLY A 120 3.01 -4.80 -21.04
C GLY A 120 2.36 -4.86 -19.66
N VAL A 121 2.09 -3.76 -18.95
CA VAL A 121 1.77 -3.86 -17.51
C VAL A 121 0.70 -2.87 -17.02
N VAL A 122 -0.57 -3.17 -17.33
CA VAL A 122 -1.67 -2.98 -16.37
C VAL A 122 -2.55 -4.22 -16.40
N ARG A 123 -2.03 -5.33 -15.86
CA ARG A 123 -2.88 -6.46 -15.47
C ARG A 123 -3.41 -6.18 -14.09
N LEU A 124 -4.62 -5.63 -14.08
CA LEU A 124 -5.54 -5.60 -12.96
C LEU A 124 -5.61 -7.03 -12.38
N LEU A 125 -4.93 -7.23 -11.25
CA LEU A 125 -4.93 -8.39 -10.35
C LEU A 125 -5.66 -9.63 -10.90
N ASP A 126 -5.01 -10.34 -11.81
CA ASP A 126 -5.43 -11.66 -12.22
C ASP A 126 -4.98 -12.65 -11.13
N PRO A 127 -5.86 -13.41 -10.46
CA PRO A 127 -5.47 -14.33 -9.38
C PRO A 127 -4.56 -15.48 -9.84
N ARG A 128 -4.40 -15.68 -11.16
CA ARG A 128 -3.38 -16.58 -11.74
C ARG A 128 -2.07 -15.88 -12.09
N GLY A 129 -2.02 -14.56 -12.00
CA GLY A 129 -0.81 -13.77 -12.17
C GLY A 129 0.14 -13.99 -11.00
N SER A 130 1.41 -14.25 -11.29
CA SER A 130 2.47 -14.57 -10.31
C SER A 130 2.74 -13.49 -9.25
N SER A 131 1.99 -12.39 -9.23
CA SER A 131 2.16 -11.29 -8.29
C SER A 131 1.72 -11.65 -6.87
N ILE A 132 0.62 -12.39 -6.72
CA ILE A 132 0.15 -12.86 -5.40
C ILE A 132 1.12 -13.90 -4.83
N SER A 133 1.54 -14.88 -5.65
CA SER A 133 2.52 -15.87 -5.21
C SER A 133 3.88 -15.25 -4.90
N ALA A 134 4.32 -14.23 -5.63
CA ALA A 134 5.53 -13.46 -5.30
C ALA A 134 5.39 -12.67 -3.99
N CYS A 135 4.21 -12.10 -3.71
CA CYS A 135 3.94 -11.40 -2.46
C CYS A 135 3.93 -12.36 -1.26
N LEU A 136 3.31 -13.53 -1.40
CA LEU A 136 3.31 -14.60 -0.40
C LEU A 136 4.73 -15.16 -0.18
N LEU A 137 5.51 -15.38 -1.24
CA LEU A 137 6.91 -15.80 -1.13
C LEU A 137 7.79 -14.75 -0.44
N ALA A 138 7.54 -13.47 -0.66
CA ALA A 138 8.26 -12.38 0.01
C ALA A 138 7.96 -12.33 1.52
N LEU A 139 6.72 -12.64 1.93
CA LEU A 139 6.34 -12.76 3.34
C LEU A 139 7.02 -13.99 3.99
N TYR A 140 6.99 -15.14 3.31
CA TYR A 140 7.65 -16.35 3.80
C TYR A 140 9.16 -16.19 3.93
N LYS A 141 9.81 -15.54 2.96
CA LYS A 141 11.25 -15.29 2.95
C LYS A 141 11.72 -14.40 4.11
N LYS A 142 10.83 -13.61 4.70
CA LYS A 142 11.10 -12.79 5.89
C LYS A 142 11.09 -13.60 7.19
N CYS A 143 10.36 -14.72 7.24
CA CYS A 143 10.22 -15.53 8.45
C CYS A 143 11.42 -16.45 8.71
N ASP A 144 12.12 -16.91 7.67
CA ASP A 144 13.24 -17.88 7.81
C ASP A 144 14.58 -17.25 8.22
N GLY A 145 14.62 -15.96 8.58
CA GLY A 145 15.88 -15.28 8.88
C GLY A 145 16.87 -15.33 7.69
N LEU A 146 16.35 -15.47 6.46
CA LEU A 146 17.11 -15.50 5.22
C LEU A 146 17.58 -14.08 4.89
N GLU A 147 18.45 -13.54 5.74
CA GLU A 147 19.07 -12.24 5.54
C GLU A 147 19.71 -12.20 4.16
N LYS A 148 19.49 -11.06 3.49
CA LYS A 148 19.91 -10.69 2.14
C LYS A 148 21.01 -11.60 1.63
N THR A 149 20.64 -12.53 0.74
CA THR A 149 21.58 -13.42 0.06
C THR A 149 22.79 -12.58 -0.37
N LYS A 150 23.99 -12.89 0.16
CA LYS A 150 25.25 -12.23 -0.20
C LYS A 150 25.23 -12.04 -1.72
N LYS A 151 25.38 -10.79 -2.19
CA LYS A 151 25.40 -10.49 -3.63
C LYS A 151 26.38 -11.47 -4.27
N ARG A 152 25.91 -12.28 -5.22
CA ARG A 152 26.78 -13.22 -5.92
C ARG A 152 27.92 -12.41 -6.55
N PRO A 153 29.18 -12.89 -6.46
CA PRO A 153 30.28 -12.20 -7.11
C PRO A 153 29.99 -12.09 -8.61
N SER A 154 30.45 -11.01 -9.25
CA SER A 154 30.24 -10.80 -10.69
C SER A 154 30.83 -11.92 -11.54
N SER A 155 31.84 -12.62 -11.03
CA SER A 155 32.48 -13.78 -11.67
C SER A 155 31.64 -15.07 -11.63
N PHE A 156 30.54 -15.12 -10.85
CA PHE A 156 29.76 -16.35 -10.68
C PHE A 156 29.34 -16.96 -12.02
N ARG A 157 28.96 -16.11 -12.98
CA ARG A 157 28.48 -16.57 -14.29
C ARG A 157 29.61 -17.14 -15.15
N SER A 158 30.80 -16.52 -15.14
CA SER A 158 31.97 -17.02 -15.87
C SER A 158 32.55 -18.28 -15.25
N ASP A 159 32.55 -18.36 -13.92
CA ASP A 159 33.04 -19.52 -13.17
C ASP A 159 32.12 -20.73 -13.37
N ALA A 160 30.79 -20.51 -13.36
CA ALA A 160 29.83 -21.56 -13.67
C ALA A 160 29.96 -22.08 -15.10
N LEU A 161 30.12 -21.20 -16.10
CA LEU A 161 30.35 -21.62 -17.49
C LEU A 161 31.63 -22.45 -17.61
N ARG A 162 32.74 -22.00 -17.02
CA ARG A 162 33.98 -22.79 -16.98
C ARG A 162 33.79 -24.17 -16.37
N TYR A 163 33.02 -24.28 -15.29
CA TYR A 163 32.76 -25.55 -14.63
C TYR A 163 32.00 -26.53 -15.54
N TYR A 164 30.97 -26.06 -16.26
CA TYR A 164 30.19 -26.91 -17.16
C TYR A 164 30.86 -27.15 -18.52
N ASP A 165 31.61 -26.18 -19.04
CA ASP A 165 32.35 -26.30 -20.30
C ASP A 165 33.56 -27.24 -20.14
N ALA A 166 34.15 -27.33 -18.94
CA ALA A 166 35.24 -28.26 -18.66
C ALA A 166 34.84 -29.73 -18.83
N ASP A 167 33.56 -30.06 -18.73
CA ASP A 167 33.05 -31.43 -18.83
C ASP A 167 32.74 -31.84 -20.29
N ILE A 168 32.62 -30.88 -21.22
CA ILE A 168 32.33 -31.15 -22.64
C ILE A 168 33.60 -31.47 -23.43
N GLY A 169 34.79 -31.09 -22.93
CA GLY A 169 36.09 -31.30 -23.60
C GLY A 169 36.82 -32.61 -23.26
N GLY A 170 36.31 -33.41 -22.32
CA GLY A 170 36.99 -34.58 -21.76
C GLY A 170 36.91 -35.85 -22.61
N LYS A 171 37.40 -35.85 -23.86
CA LYS A 171 37.91 -37.06 -24.57
C LYS A 171 38.52 -36.73 -25.94
N LYS A 172 39.83 -36.47 -25.99
CA LYS A 172 40.71 -37.09 -26.98
C LYS A 172 42.05 -37.42 -26.33
N VAL A 173 42.11 -38.62 -25.74
CA VAL A 173 43.36 -39.32 -25.45
C VAL A 173 43.96 -39.72 -26.80
N GLY A 174 44.72 -38.82 -27.42
CA GLY A 174 45.52 -39.10 -28.61
C GLY A 174 46.93 -39.48 -28.16
N GLY A 175 47.14 -40.77 -27.91
CA GLY A 175 48.47 -41.31 -27.66
C GLY A 175 49.34 -41.21 -28.92
N THR A 176 50.44 -40.48 -28.82
CA THR A 176 51.59 -40.65 -29.70
C THR A 176 52.77 -41.04 -28.84
N GLY A 177 52.81 -42.32 -28.47
CA GLY A 177 54.08 -42.95 -28.11
C GLY A 177 54.90 -43.08 -29.38
N LYS A 178 55.89 -42.21 -29.54
CA LYS A 178 57.06 -42.49 -30.37
C LYS A 178 58.20 -42.71 -29.39
N GLU A 179 58.43 -43.98 -29.07
CA GLU A 179 59.72 -44.43 -28.57
C GLU A 179 60.76 -44.18 -29.67
N ALA A 180 61.80 -43.43 -29.32
CA ALA A 180 63.01 -43.30 -30.12
C ALA A 180 64.05 -44.25 -29.53
N LEU A 181 64.56 -45.14 -30.38
CA LEU A 181 65.78 -45.92 -30.22
C LEU A 181 66.62 -45.65 -31.47
#